data_AF-A0A7K2MSC2-F1
#
_entry.id   AF-A0A7K2MSC2-F1
#
_cell.length_a   1.000
_cell.length_b   1.000
_cell.length_c   1.000
_cell.angle_alpha   90.00
_cell.angle_beta   90.00
_cell.angle_gamma   90.00
#
_symmetry.space_group_name_H-M   'P 1'
#
loop_
_entity.id
_entity.type
_entity.pdbx_description
1 polymer ?
#
loop_
_entity_poly.entity_id
_entity_poly.type
_entity_poly.pdbx_seq_one_letter_code
_entity_poly.pdbx_strand_id
1 'polypeptide(L)'
;MTIEPRGGDRTMDETGPAGPLPYEGVWRFTAPAVDASVPQARHAVRDLLTRQGVPVSDDVAQALLLIVSELVTNAVRHAAVLSPELAVEVAVGPEWVRVAVEDDHPYRPTALETDHGRTGGRGLLLV
;
A
#
# COMPACT_ATOMS: atom_id res chain seq x y z
N MET A 1 -9.54 11.69 5.72
CA MET A 1 -9.03 10.48 5.04
C MET A 1 -9.98 9.35 5.38
N THR A 2 -10.80 8.95 4.41
CA THR A 2 -11.84 7.92 4.58
C THR A 2 -11.42 6.73 3.73
N ILE A 3 -11.37 5.54 4.33
CA ILE A 3 -11.05 4.28 3.63
C ILE A 3 -12.37 3.57 3.39
N GLU A 4 -12.72 3.33 2.12
CA GLU A 4 -13.98 2.66 1.76
C GLU A 4 -13.72 1.25 1.21
N PRO A 5 -14.43 0.21 1.70
CA PRO A 5 -14.37 -1.14 1.15
C PRO A 5 -15.30 -1.29 -0.07
N ARG A 6 -14.88 -2.04 -1.10
CA ARG A 6 -15.79 -2.49 -2.18
C ARG A 6 -16.30 -3.91 -1.90
N GLY A 7 -17.61 -4.08 -1.73
CA GLY A 7 -18.27 -5.36 -1.46
C GLY A 7 -19.01 -5.95 -2.67
N GLY A 8 -19.02 -7.29 -2.77
CA GLY A 8 -19.75 -8.08 -3.77
C GLY A 8 -20.79 -9.02 -3.14
N ASP A 9 -21.90 -9.23 -3.85
CA ASP A 9 -23.14 -9.91 -3.46
C ASP A 9 -23.03 -11.46 -3.47
N ARG A 10 -23.80 -12.15 -2.60
CA ARG A 10 -23.72 -13.59 -2.31
C ARG A 10 -24.90 -14.39 -2.87
N THR A 11 -24.59 -15.48 -3.59
CA THR A 11 -25.46 -16.67 -3.71
C THR A 11 -24.63 -17.94 -3.39
N MET A 12 -25.28 -18.93 -2.79
CA MET A 12 -24.67 -20.03 -2.04
C MET A 12 -24.75 -21.35 -2.83
N ASP A 13 -23.62 -22.04 -3.05
CA ASP A 13 -23.57 -23.50 -3.35
C ASP A 13 -22.18 -24.09 -3.02
N GLU A 14 -22.14 -25.27 -2.38
CA GLU A 14 -20.97 -25.84 -1.68
C GLU A 14 -20.23 -26.91 -2.51
N THR A 15 -19.09 -26.56 -3.13
CA THR A 15 -17.77 -27.26 -3.13
C THR A 15 -16.66 -26.37 -3.72
N GLY A 16 -16.76 -25.04 -3.52
CA GLY A 16 -15.90 -24.05 -4.17
C GLY A 16 -14.57 -23.80 -3.46
N PRO A 17 -13.61 -23.06 -4.08
CA PRO A 17 -12.43 -22.59 -3.36
C PRO A 17 -12.89 -21.88 -2.09
N ALA A 18 -12.16 -22.05 -0.98
CA ALA A 18 -12.46 -21.40 0.28
C ALA A 18 -12.83 -19.94 0.01
N GLY A 19 -14.01 -19.52 0.46
CA GLY A 19 -14.44 -18.13 0.29
C GLY A 19 -13.38 -17.19 0.89
N PRO A 20 -13.31 -15.94 0.40
CA PRO A 20 -12.26 -15.01 0.82
C PRO A 20 -12.18 -14.95 2.34
N LEU A 21 -10.96 -15.09 2.86
CA LEU A 21 -10.71 -15.00 4.29
C LEU A 21 -11.18 -13.64 4.80
N PRO A 22 -11.57 -13.51 6.08
CA PRO A 22 -12.19 -12.29 6.60
C PRO A 22 -11.30 -11.04 6.52
N TYR A 23 -10.00 -11.23 6.33
CA TYR A 23 -8.99 -10.17 6.17
C TYR A 23 -8.60 -9.89 4.71
N GLU A 24 -9.12 -10.66 3.75
CA GLU A 24 -8.87 -10.43 2.33
C GLU A 24 -9.69 -9.25 1.83
N GLY A 25 -9.08 -8.47 0.93
CA GLY A 25 -9.77 -7.33 0.34
C GLY A 25 -8.84 -6.33 -0.30
N VAL A 26 -9.45 -5.29 -0.88
CA VAL A 26 -8.77 -4.15 -1.45
C VAL A 26 -9.34 -2.89 -0.83
N TRP A 27 -8.46 -2.05 -0.32
CA TRP A 27 -8.80 -0.77 0.28
C TRP A 27 -8.00 0.34 -0.38
N ARG A 28 -8.67 1.46 -0.62
CA ARG A 28 -8.06 2.62 -1.26
C ARG A 28 -8.40 3.88 -0.50
N PHE A 29 -7.45 4.80 -0.46
CA PHE A 29 -7.66 6.15 0.04
C PHE A 29 -6.85 7.15 -0.78
N THR A 30 -7.23 8.42 -0.71
CA THR A 30 -6.46 9.52 -1.26
C THR A 30 -5.91 10.43 -0.16
N ALA A 31 -4.81 11.10 -0.48
CA ALA A 31 -4.19 12.11 0.37
C ALA A 31 -3.56 13.22 -0.49
N PRO A 32 -3.45 14.47 0.00
CA PRO A 32 -2.71 15.51 -0.69
C PRO A 32 -1.24 15.12 -0.88
N ALA A 33 -0.61 15.56 -1.97
CA ALA A 33 0.81 15.32 -2.24
C ALA A 33 1.72 16.25 -1.42
N VAL A 34 1.67 16.14 -0.09
CA VAL A 34 2.45 16.96 0.86
C VAL A 34 3.19 16.08 1.87
N ASP A 35 4.28 16.59 2.45
CA ASP A 35 5.12 15.83 3.40
C ASP A 35 4.33 15.26 4.59
N ALA A 36 3.31 15.98 5.06
CA ALA A 36 2.44 15.53 6.15
C ALA A 36 1.67 14.24 5.82
N SER A 37 1.51 13.91 4.54
CA SER A 37 0.81 12.70 4.10
C SER A 37 1.65 11.44 4.19
N VAL A 38 2.98 11.53 4.30
CA VAL A 38 3.87 10.38 4.53
C VAL A 38 3.55 9.68 5.86
N PRO A 39 3.60 10.34 7.03
CA PRO A 39 3.22 9.68 8.28
C PRO A 39 1.73 9.33 8.32
N GLN A 40 0.84 10.09 7.68
CA GLN A 40 -0.59 9.76 7.63
C GLN A 40 -0.86 8.45 6.89
N ALA A 41 -0.25 8.27 5.71
CA ALA A 41 -0.37 7.04 4.94
C ALA A 41 0.18 5.83 5.73
N ARG A 42 1.34 6.00 6.38
CA ARG A 42 1.91 4.96 7.24
C ARG A 42 0.95 4.55 8.37
N HIS A 43 0.36 5.51 9.07
CA HIS A 43 -0.61 5.21 10.13
C HIS A 43 -1.88 4.55 9.57
N ALA A 44 -2.41 5.05 8.46
CA ALA A 44 -3.60 4.49 7.83
C ALA A 44 -3.43 3.02 7.43
N VAL A 45 -2.27 2.66 6.85
CA VAL A 45 -1.95 1.27 6.50
C VAL A 45 -1.79 0.41 7.77
N ARG A 46 -1.09 0.91 8.80
CA ARG A 46 -0.94 0.18 10.08
C ARG A 46 -2.29 -0.11 10.72
N ASP A 47 -3.16 0.89 10.78
CA ASP A 47 -4.47 0.75 11.37
C ASP A 47 -5.35 -0.18 10.55
N LEU A 48 -5.20 -0.18 9.22
CA LEU A 48 -5.89 -1.12 8.35
C LEU A 48 -5.49 -2.57 8.65
N LEU A 49 -4.19 -2.87 8.70
CA LEU A 49 -3.70 -4.23 9.02
C LEU A 49 -4.24 -4.70 10.38
N THR A 50 -4.25 -3.80 11.37
CA THR A 50 -4.75 -4.06 12.72
C THR A 50 -6.26 -4.30 12.74
N ARG A 51 -7.05 -3.42 12.09
CA ARG A 51 -8.52 -3.52 12.07
C ARG A 51 -9.02 -4.74 11.31
N GLN A 52 -8.33 -5.13 10.24
CA GLN A 52 -8.69 -6.32 9.45
C GLN A 52 -8.13 -7.61 10.06
N GLY A 53 -7.25 -7.53 11.06
CA GLY A 53 -6.64 -8.71 11.68
C GLY A 53 -5.76 -9.51 10.72
N VAL A 54 -5.03 -8.82 9.83
CA VAL A 54 -4.16 -9.47 8.83
C VAL A 54 -3.03 -10.22 9.55
N PRO A 55 -2.85 -11.53 9.32
CA PRO A 55 -1.89 -12.35 10.05
C PRO A 55 -0.46 -12.21 9.50
N VAL A 56 0.12 -11.00 9.58
CA VAL A 56 1.52 -10.73 9.23
C VAL A 56 2.41 -10.69 10.48
N SER A 57 3.67 -11.09 10.35
CA SER A 57 4.65 -10.90 11.42
C SER A 57 4.98 -9.41 11.61
N ASP A 58 5.45 -9.05 12.81
CA ASP A 58 5.85 -7.67 13.12
C ASP A 58 6.96 -7.16 12.16
N ASP A 59 7.90 -8.03 11.77
CA ASP A 59 8.97 -7.68 10.83
C ASP A 59 8.41 -7.36 9.44
N VAL A 60 7.46 -8.16 8.94
CA VAL A 60 6.80 -7.93 7.65
C VAL A 60 5.96 -6.66 7.70
N ALA A 61 5.21 -6.43 8.78
CA ALA A 61 4.45 -5.21 8.98
C ALA A 61 5.36 -3.98 8.99
N GLN A 62 6.50 -4.03 9.70
CA GLN A 62 7.44 -2.93 9.76
C GLN A 62 8.11 -2.65 8.40
N ALA A 63 8.49 -3.69 7.65
CA ALA A 63 9.04 -3.56 6.30
C ALA A 63 8.01 -2.93 5.35
N LEU A 64 6.76 -3.37 5.39
CA LEU A 64 5.66 -2.81 4.60
C LEU A 64 5.44 -1.32 4.92
N LEU A 65 5.45 -0.94 6.20
CA LEU A 65 5.30 0.46 6.61
C LEU A 65 6.47 1.36 6.17
N LEU A 66 7.68 0.81 6.07
CA LEU A 66 8.82 1.51 5.47
C LEU A 66 8.58 1.73 3.98
N ILE A 67 8.16 0.70 3.26
CA ILE A 67 7.87 0.78 1.82
C ILE A 67 6.77 1.80 1.52
N VAL A 68 5.69 1.81 2.30
CA VAL A 68 4.64 2.84 2.20
C VAL A 68 5.25 4.23 2.36
N SER A 69 6.14 4.42 3.34
CA SER A 69 6.77 5.72 3.60
C SER A 69 7.65 6.16 2.43
N GLU A 70 8.45 5.26 1.88
CA GLU A 70 9.33 5.54 0.73
C GLU A 70 8.52 5.84 -0.54
N LEU A 71 7.50 5.04 -0.85
CA LEU A 71 6.65 5.24 -2.03
C LEU A 71 5.92 6.59 -1.96
N VAL A 72 5.32 6.92 -0.81
CA VAL A 72 4.62 8.20 -0.63
C VAL A 72 5.63 9.36 -0.63
N THR A 73 6.82 9.19 -0.05
CA THR A 73 7.87 10.23 -0.10
C THR A 73 8.30 10.50 -1.54
N ASN A 74 8.48 9.44 -2.35
CA ASN A 74 8.82 9.59 -3.76
C ASN A 74 7.71 10.32 -4.52
N ALA A 75 6.44 9.96 -4.30
CA ALA A 75 5.32 10.61 -4.97
C ALA A 75 5.17 12.09 -4.56
N VAL A 76 5.30 12.41 -3.26
CA VAL A 76 5.31 13.81 -2.80
C VAL A 76 6.46 14.61 -3.41
N ARG A 77 7.66 14.05 -3.48
CA ARG A 77 8.84 14.77 -4.00
C ARG A 77 8.82 14.96 -5.51
N HIS A 78 8.28 13.99 -6.24
CA HIS A 78 8.43 13.93 -7.69
C HIS A 78 7.13 14.23 -8.44
N ALA A 79 5.96 13.94 -7.86
CA ALA A 79 4.68 14.11 -8.52
C ALA A 79 3.84 15.27 -8.01
N ALA A 80 4.10 15.83 -6.81
CA ALA A 80 3.28 16.91 -6.23
C ALA A 80 3.13 18.16 -7.10
N VAL A 81 4.09 18.43 -7.99
CA VAL A 81 4.05 19.57 -8.92
C VAL A 81 2.95 19.41 -9.98
N LEU A 82 2.62 18.16 -10.35
CA LEU A 82 1.72 17.83 -11.46
C LEU A 82 0.46 17.07 -11.00
N SER A 83 0.52 16.45 -9.82
CA SER A 83 -0.56 15.71 -9.18
C SER A 83 -0.72 16.18 -7.74
N PRO A 84 -1.72 17.04 -7.43
CA PRO A 84 -1.92 17.57 -6.08
C PRO A 84 -2.42 16.50 -5.11
N GLU A 85 -2.92 15.37 -5.62
CA GLU A 85 -3.39 14.24 -4.83
C GLU A 85 -2.60 12.96 -5.17
N LEU A 86 -2.59 12.05 -4.21
CA LEU A 86 -2.00 10.73 -4.27
C LEU A 86 -3.10 9.73 -3.91
N ALA A 87 -3.13 8.58 -4.56
CA ALA A 87 -3.94 7.45 -4.17
C ALA A 87 -3.06 6.31 -3.65
N VAL A 88 -3.45 5.73 -2.52
CA VAL A 88 -2.78 4.55 -1.96
C VAL A 88 -3.78 3.42 -1.94
N GLU A 89 -3.36 2.27 -2.46
CA GLU A 89 -4.13 1.04 -2.48
C GLU A 89 -3.40 -0.03 -1.70
N VAL A 90 -4.12 -0.74 -0.83
CA VAL A 90 -3.66 -1.92 -0.11
C VAL A 90 -4.54 -3.09 -0.51
N ALA A 91 -3.94 -4.12 -1.08
CA ALA A 91 -4.60 -5.36 -1.40
C ALA A 91 -4.00 -6.48 -0.55
N VAL A 92 -4.86 -7.27 0.09
CA VAL A 92 -4.48 -8.38 0.98
C VAL A 92 -5.08 -9.66 0.43
N GLY A 93 -4.21 -10.64 0.19
CA GLY A 93 -4.57 -12.02 -0.11
C GLY A 93 -4.16 -12.98 1.01
N PRO A 94 -4.36 -14.29 0.83
CA PRO A 94 -4.04 -15.30 1.84
C PRO A 94 -2.57 -15.30 2.29
N GLU A 95 -1.64 -15.02 1.38
CA GLU A 95 -0.19 -15.12 1.63
C GLU A 95 0.60 -13.88 1.17
N TRP A 96 -0.09 -12.81 0.78
CA TRP A 96 0.55 -11.63 0.22
C TRP A 96 -0.17 -10.34 0.62
N VAL A 97 0.61 -9.27 0.71
CA VAL A 97 0.11 -7.90 0.83
C VAL A 97 0.77 -7.07 -0.26
N ARG A 98 -0.04 -6.39 -1.07
CA ARG A 98 0.43 -5.47 -2.10
C ARG A 98 0.05 -4.06 -1.72
N VAL A 99 0.99 -3.15 -1.88
CA VAL A 99 0.75 -1.70 -1.80
C VAL A 99 1.04 -1.08 -3.15
N ALA A 100 0.17 -0.20 -3.60
CA ALA A 100 0.44 0.71 -4.72
C ALA A 100 0.22 2.15 -4.27
N VAL A 101 1.08 3.04 -4.76
CA VAL A 101 0.91 4.48 -4.67
C VAL A 101 0.83 5.00 -6.10
N GLU A 102 -0.29 5.63 -6.42
CA GLU A 102 -0.57 6.22 -7.72
C GLU A 102 -0.62 7.73 -7.54
N ASP A 103 0.24 8.44 -8.24
CA ASP A 103 0.03 9.84 -8.55
C ASP A 103 -0.65 9.92 -9.93
N ASP A 104 -1.41 10.99 -10.20
CA ASP A 104 -2.08 11.21 -11.50
C ASP A 104 -1.05 11.61 -12.59
N HIS A 105 0.24 11.31 -12.39
CA HIS A 105 1.30 11.59 -13.33
C HIS A 105 1.33 10.49 -14.40
N PRO A 106 1.53 10.82 -15.70
CA PRO A 106 1.75 9.81 -16.75
C PRO A 106 3.06 9.00 -16.61
N TYR A 107 3.79 9.14 -15.49
CA TYR A 107 5.10 8.51 -15.27
C TYR A 107 4.95 7.46 -14.16
N ARG A 108 5.09 6.19 -14.52
CA ARG A 108 5.06 5.11 -13.53
C ARG A 108 6.37 5.11 -12.75
N PRO A 109 6.36 5.06 -11.41
CA PRO A 109 7.55 4.76 -10.64
C PRO A 109 8.15 3.43 -11.14
N THR A 110 9.34 3.49 -11.72
CA THR A 110 10.11 2.29 -12.08
C THR A 110 10.46 1.58 -10.77
N ALA A 111 10.10 0.29 -10.67
CA ALA A 111 10.62 -0.57 -9.61
C ALA A 111 12.15 -0.46 -9.65
N LEU A 112 12.75 0.04 -8.58
CA LEU A 112 14.18 0.26 -8.52
C LEU A 112 14.85 -1.12 -8.47
N GLU A 113 15.25 -1.66 -9.62
CA GLU A 113 16.26 -2.72 -9.68
C GLU A 113 17.53 -2.15 -9.05
N THR A 114 17.90 -2.70 -7.89
CA THR A 114 19.02 -2.24 -7.09
C THR A 114 20.33 -2.44 -7.86
N ASP A 115 20.88 -1.34 -8.37
CA ASP A 115 22.26 -1.28 -8.85
C ASP A 115 23.20 -1.48 -7.65
N HIS A 116 23.80 -2.67 -7.57
CA HIS A 116 24.78 -3.04 -6.56
C HIS A 116 26.07 -2.23 -6.77
N GLY A 117 26.12 -0.99 -6.25
CA GLY A 117 27.35 -0.22 -6.44
C GLY A 117 27.57 1.05 -5.66
N ARG A 118 26.58 1.63 -4.95
CA ARG A 118 26.82 2.85 -4.17
C ARG A 118 26.17 2.84 -2.81
N THR A 119 27.03 2.75 -1.80
CA THR A 119 26.76 2.95 -0.39
C THR A 119 26.25 4.37 -0.16
N GLY A 120 24.93 4.53 0.00
CA GLY A 120 24.34 5.84 0.31
C GLY A 120 22.82 5.88 0.16
N GLY A 121 22.09 5.14 0.98
CA GLY A 121 20.63 5.20 1.03
C GLY A 121 20.01 3.86 1.36
N ARG A 122 19.48 3.71 2.59
CA ARG A 122 18.81 2.50 3.04
C ARG A 122 17.38 2.48 2.48
N GLY A 123 17.22 2.01 1.25
CA GLY A 123 15.94 1.54 0.74
C GLY A 123 15.97 0.01 0.72
N LEU A 124 15.06 -0.63 1.45
CA LEU A 124 14.91 -2.10 1.44
C LEU A 124 13.98 -2.48 0.28
N LEU A 125 14.42 -3.46 -0.50
CA LEU A 125 13.67 -4.13 -1.55
C LEU A 125 12.61 -5.05 -0.90
N LEU A 126 11.32 -4.85 -1.21
CA LEU A 126 10.31 -5.90 -1.07
C LEU A 126 10.03 -6.45 -2.48
N VAL A 127 10.12 -7.78 -2.62
CA VAL A 127 9.64 -8.55 -3.77
C VAL A 127 8.33 -9.23 -3.41
#